data_AF-A0A9X1ZNP2-F1
#
_entry.id   AF-A0A9X1ZNP2-F1
#
_cell.length_a   1.000
_cell.length_b   1.000
_cell.length_c   1.000
_cell.angle_alpha   90.00
_cell.angle_beta   90.00
_cell.angle_gamma   90.00
#
_symmetry.space_group_name_H-M   'P 1'
#
loop_
_entity.id
_entity.type
_entity.pdbx_description
1 polymer ?
#
loop_
_entity_poly.entity_id
_entity_poly.type
_entity_poly.pdbx_seq_one_letter_code
_entity_poly.pdbx_strand_id
1 'polypeptide(L)'
;MKIAKNSNTQLNAQKKNRDVARQVNPEHYTFGLVECITFNRFMPYSIGCAFKYLWRLGRKDDETIELGKISWYVRDSLKFRPRPTINAEFADVLIRELSLMEDEFEHEVYKMLVGLISAAAGDFELLECLAEEYGFLNDAPIAANQEVYVSEA
;
A
#
# COMPACT_ATOMS: atom_id res chain seq x y z
N MET A 1 16.79 46.86 25.84
CA MET A 1 17.17 46.51 24.46
C MET A 1 16.77 45.06 24.22
N LYS A 2 15.59 44.80 23.65
CA LYS A 2 15.12 43.42 23.37
C LYS A 2 15.76 42.98 22.06
N ILE A 3 16.70 42.04 22.14
CA ILE A 3 17.36 41.45 20.96
C ILE A 3 16.28 40.72 20.16
N ALA A 4 16.01 41.20 18.94
CA ALA A 4 15.12 40.53 18.00
C ALA A 4 15.66 39.12 17.77
N LYS A 5 14.94 38.10 18.24
CA LYS A 5 15.25 36.72 17.90
C LYS A 5 15.16 36.60 16.38
N ASN A 6 16.31 36.30 15.78
CA ASN A 6 16.56 36.26 14.35
C ASN A 6 15.49 35.42 13.64
N SER A 7 14.63 36.08 12.85
CA SER A 7 13.46 35.50 12.16
C SER A 7 13.82 34.31 11.27
N ASN A 8 15.04 34.31 10.71
CA ASN A 8 15.58 33.18 9.94
C ASN A 8 15.76 31.91 10.77
N THR A 9 16.15 32.02 12.03
CA THR A 9 16.36 30.85 12.91
C THR A 9 15.03 30.21 13.31
N GLN A 10 13.98 31.02 13.49
CA GLN A 10 12.63 30.54 13.77
C GLN A 10 11.99 29.86 12.55
N LEU A 11 12.18 30.43 11.34
CA LEU A 11 11.71 29.83 10.09
C LEU A 11 12.41 28.49 9.80
N ASN A 12 13.71 28.38 10.04
CA ASN A 12 14.46 27.14 9.86
C ASN A 12 14.06 26.05 10.87
N ALA A 13 13.81 26.43 12.14
CA ALA A 13 13.29 25.51 13.14
C ALA A 13 11.87 25.01 12.81
N GLN A 14 11.02 25.90 12.29
CA GLN A 14 9.67 25.55 11.84
C GLN A 14 9.71 24.63 10.60
N LYS A 15 10.56 24.90 9.61
CA LYS A 15 10.76 23.99 8.46
C LYS A 15 11.23 22.62 8.91
N LYS A 16 12.27 22.55 9.74
CA LYS A 16 12.80 21.29 10.28
C LYS A 16 11.73 20.49 11.03
N ASN A 17 10.89 21.14 11.84
CA ASN A 17 9.78 20.45 12.52
C ASN A 17 8.71 19.93 11.54
N ARG A 18 8.41 20.67 10.47
CA ARG A 18 7.50 20.19 9.42
C ARG A 18 8.09 19.00 8.65
N ASP A 19 9.38 19.04 8.34
CA ASP A 19 10.08 17.95 7.66
C ASP A 19 10.09 16.68 8.52
N VAL A 20 10.32 16.81 9.83
CA VAL A 20 10.24 15.70 10.78
C VAL A 20 8.81 15.15 10.86
N ALA A 21 7.79 16.01 10.95
CA ALA A 21 6.40 15.57 10.98
C ALA A 21 5.99 14.82 9.70
N ARG A 22 6.39 15.32 8.52
CA ARG A 22 6.14 14.68 7.22
C ARG A 22 6.86 13.34 7.06
N GLN A 23 7.98 13.16 7.76
CA GLN A 23 8.69 11.88 7.78
C GLN A 23 8.00 10.84 8.68
N VAL A 24 7.34 11.30 9.77
CA VAL A 24 6.60 10.44 10.70
C VAL A 24 5.24 10.02 10.15
N ASN A 25 4.54 10.92 9.45
CA ASN A 25 3.28 10.61 8.75
C ASN A 25 3.35 11.03 7.27
N PRO A 26 3.92 10.19 6.39
CA PRO A 26 4.15 10.54 5.00
C PRO A 26 2.85 10.64 4.18
N GLU A 27 2.79 11.65 3.30
CA GLU A 27 1.61 11.93 2.45
C GLU A 27 1.14 10.75 1.59
N HIS A 28 2.06 9.88 1.17
CA HIS A 28 1.73 8.69 0.37
C HIS A 28 0.98 7.59 1.15
N TYR A 29 0.77 7.77 2.47
CA TYR A 29 -0.10 6.92 3.30
C TYR A 29 -1.33 7.63 3.84
N THR A 30 -1.40 8.95 3.68
CA THR A 30 -2.45 9.82 4.24
C THR A 30 -3.27 10.50 3.16
N PHE A 31 -3.18 10.02 1.91
CA PHE A 31 -4.03 10.52 0.85
C PHE A 31 -5.43 9.90 0.99
N GLY A 32 -6.45 10.71 0.68
CA GLY A 32 -7.85 10.30 0.68
C GLY A 32 -8.60 10.53 1.99
N LEU A 33 -9.81 9.99 2.05
CA LEU A 33 -10.71 10.13 3.21
C LEU A 33 -10.28 9.29 4.42
N VAL A 34 -9.53 8.20 4.17
CA VAL A 34 -9.06 7.27 5.19
C VAL A 34 -7.58 6.98 4.97
N GLU A 35 -6.80 6.84 6.05
CA GLU A 35 -5.37 6.53 5.95
C GLU A 35 -5.11 5.02 5.78
N CYS A 36 -4.03 4.64 5.09
CA CYS A 36 -3.63 3.24 4.90
C CYS A 36 -3.55 2.46 6.22
N ILE A 37 -3.07 3.13 7.29
CA ILE A 37 -2.91 2.54 8.61
C ILE A 37 -4.25 2.12 9.24
N THR A 38 -5.39 2.66 8.82
CA THR A 38 -6.72 2.21 9.25
C THR A 38 -6.94 0.74 8.92
N PHE A 39 -6.37 0.26 7.83
CA PHE A 39 -6.50 -1.13 7.37
C PHE A 39 -5.29 -1.98 7.80
N ASN A 40 -4.09 -1.54 7.43
CA ASN A 40 -2.84 -2.30 7.55
C ASN A 40 -2.55 -2.80 8.99
N ARG A 41 -2.93 -2.04 10.01
CA ARG A 41 -2.61 -2.36 11.42
C ARG A 41 -3.27 -3.64 11.93
N PHE A 42 -4.30 -4.11 11.23
CA PHE A 42 -5.07 -5.30 11.58
C PHE A 42 -4.65 -6.53 10.78
N MET A 43 -3.63 -6.45 9.92
CA MET A 43 -3.27 -7.52 9.00
C MET A 43 -2.04 -8.31 9.49
N PRO A 44 -1.93 -9.60 9.15
CA PRO A 44 -0.66 -10.33 9.29
C PRO A 44 0.43 -9.64 8.48
N TYR A 45 1.69 -9.79 8.91
CA TYR A 45 2.82 -9.03 8.37
C TYR A 45 2.88 -9.00 6.83
N SER A 46 2.84 -10.16 6.17
CA SER A 46 2.98 -10.24 4.72
C SER A 46 1.80 -9.60 3.98
N ILE A 47 0.58 -9.80 4.47
CA ILE A 47 -0.64 -9.19 3.93
C ILE A 47 -0.60 -7.66 4.11
N GLY A 48 -0.25 -7.19 5.32
CA GLY A 48 -0.14 -5.75 5.60
C GLY A 48 0.96 -5.06 4.80
N CYS A 49 2.04 -5.77 4.46
CA CYS A 49 3.06 -5.28 3.54
C CYS A 49 2.54 -5.19 2.11
N ALA A 50 1.93 -6.24 1.56
CA ALA A 50 1.31 -6.20 0.23
C ALA A 50 0.29 -5.04 0.13
N PHE A 51 -0.59 -4.91 1.12
CA PHE A 51 -1.60 -3.86 1.19
C PHE A 51 -0.97 -2.47 1.15
N LYS A 52 0.07 -2.23 1.95
CA LYS A 52 0.79 -0.95 2.03
C LYS A 52 1.48 -0.58 0.70
N TYR A 53 2.09 -1.55 0.01
CA TYR A 53 2.74 -1.28 -1.28
C TYR A 53 1.72 -1.02 -2.37
N LEU A 54 0.62 -1.77 -2.37
CA LEU A 54 -0.49 -1.59 -3.31
C LEU A 54 -1.19 -0.24 -3.10
N TRP A 55 -1.43 0.15 -1.85
CA TRP A 55 -2.01 1.45 -1.48
C TRP A 55 -1.22 2.63 -2.05
N ARG A 56 0.11 2.56 -2.05
CA ARG A 56 0.99 3.66 -2.47
C ARG A 56 1.58 3.46 -3.87
N LEU A 57 1.05 2.52 -4.66
CA LEU A 57 1.53 2.23 -6.00
C LEU A 57 1.55 3.51 -6.84
N GLY A 58 2.68 3.80 -7.50
CA GLY A 58 2.89 5.03 -8.28
C GLY A 58 3.11 6.31 -7.47
N ARG A 59 3.09 6.26 -6.12
CA ARG A 59 3.11 7.47 -5.26
C ARG A 59 4.39 7.69 -4.47
N LYS A 60 5.32 6.74 -4.44
CA LYS A 60 6.56 6.87 -3.63
C LYS A 60 7.83 6.42 -4.36
N ASP A 61 7.86 5.16 -4.76
CA ASP A 61 9.00 4.52 -5.41
C ASP A 61 8.60 4.18 -6.86
N ASP A 62 9.56 3.73 -7.67
CA ASP A 62 9.29 3.24 -9.03
C ASP A 62 8.23 2.11 -9.02
N GLU A 63 7.26 2.18 -9.94
CA GLU A 63 6.14 1.23 -9.99
C GLU A 63 6.60 -0.21 -10.16
N THR A 64 7.66 -0.45 -10.95
CA THR A 64 8.22 -1.79 -11.16
C THR A 64 8.72 -2.39 -9.85
N ILE A 65 9.38 -1.55 -9.02
CA ILE A 65 9.89 -1.97 -7.71
C ILE A 65 8.73 -2.25 -6.75
N GLU A 66 7.69 -1.43 -6.76
CA GLU A 66 6.52 -1.61 -5.90
C GLU A 66 5.72 -2.85 -6.30
N LEU A 67 5.45 -3.04 -7.60
CA LEU A 67 4.83 -4.25 -8.16
C LEU A 67 5.60 -5.50 -7.76
N GLY A 68 6.93 -5.45 -7.83
CA GLY A 68 7.76 -6.55 -7.38
C GLY A 68 7.61 -6.90 -5.91
N LYS A 69 7.55 -5.89 -5.03
CA LYS A 69 7.27 -6.12 -3.61
C LYS A 69 5.87 -6.69 -3.42
N ILE A 70 4.86 -6.16 -4.13
CA ILE A 70 3.48 -6.64 -4.05
C ILE A 70 3.43 -8.13 -4.42
N SER A 71 3.95 -8.52 -5.60
CA SER A 71 3.98 -9.92 -6.04
C SER A 71 4.72 -10.84 -5.07
N TRP A 72 5.80 -10.37 -4.44
CA TRP A 72 6.52 -11.16 -3.43
C TRP A 72 5.65 -11.41 -2.19
N TYR A 73 5.05 -10.35 -1.62
CA TYR A 73 4.26 -10.45 -0.40
C TYR A 73 2.91 -11.17 -0.61
N VAL A 74 2.29 -11.04 -1.78
CA VAL A 74 1.08 -11.79 -2.14
C VAL A 74 1.39 -13.29 -2.22
N ARG A 75 2.45 -13.70 -2.94
CA ARG A 75 2.87 -15.10 -3.02
C ARG A 75 3.23 -15.67 -1.65
N ASP A 76 3.95 -14.91 -0.83
CA ASP A 76 4.29 -15.32 0.54
C ASP A 76 3.01 -15.55 1.38
N SER A 77 2.05 -14.64 1.29
CA SER A 77 0.76 -14.75 2.00
C SER A 77 -0.05 -15.96 1.54
N LEU A 78 -0.11 -16.24 0.24
CA LEU A 78 -0.83 -17.39 -0.31
C LEU A 78 -0.16 -18.73 0.00
N LYS A 79 1.18 -18.74 0.06
CA LYS A 79 1.96 -19.93 0.41
C LYS A 79 1.77 -20.32 1.87
N PHE A 80 1.87 -19.35 2.78
CA PHE A 80 1.87 -19.63 4.22
C PHE A 80 0.49 -19.52 4.87
N ARG A 81 -0.47 -18.83 4.23
CA ARG A 81 -1.83 -18.59 4.70
C ARG A 81 -1.85 -18.27 6.20
N PRO A 82 -1.28 -17.12 6.60
CA PRO A 82 -1.11 -16.78 8.02
C PRO A 82 -2.44 -16.84 8.75
N ARG A 83 -2.38 -17.10 10.06
CA ARG A 83 -3.59 -17.13 10.90
C ARG A 83 -4.34 -15.80 10.79
N PRO A 84 -5.69 -15.83 10.69
CA PRO A 84 -6.49 -14.63 10.66
C PRO A 84 -6.24 -13.77 11.91
N THR A 85 -6.07 -12.48 11.70
CA THR A 85 -5.96 -11.48 12.77
C THR A 85 -7.27 -10.74 12.99
N ILE A 86 -8.20 -10.86 12.05
CA ILE A 86 -9.57 -10.33 12.09
C ILE A 86 -10.56 -11.44 11.74
N ASN A 87 -11.84 -11.24 12.06
CA ASN A 87 -12.93 -12.12 11.62
C ASN A 87 -13.61 -11.54 10.37
N ALA A 88 -14.51 -12.33 9.75
CA ALA A 88 -15.24 -11.91 8.56
C ALA A 88 -16.10 -10.65 8.78
N GLU A 89 -16.78 -10.55 9.93
CA GLU A 89 -17.58 -9.37 10.29
C GLU A 89 -16.75 -8.08 10.31
N PHE A 90 -15.52 -8.14 10.83
CA PHE A 90 -14.65 -6.98 10.86
C PHE A 90 -14.00 -6.70 9.50
N ALA A 91 -13.73 -7.73 8.69
CA ALA A 91 -13.36 -7.54 7.29
C ALA A 91 -14.44 -6.80 6.50
N ASP A 92 -15.72 -7.10 6.70
CA ASP A 92 -16.83 -6.36 6.07
C ASP A 92 -16.84 -4.88 6.46
N VAL A 93 -16.52 -4.56 7.72
CA VAL A 93 -16.38 -3.17 8.18
C VAL A 93 -15.23 -2.48 7.46
N LEU A 94 -14.08 -3.14 7.35
CA LEU A 94 -12.93 -2.59 6.62
C LEU A 94 -13.22 -2.44 5.12
N ILE A 95 -13.93 -3.37 4.49
CA ILE A 95 -14.31 -3.25 3.07
C ILE A 95 -15.25 -2.06 2.86
N ARG A 96 -16.21 -1.83 3.77
CA ARG A 96 -17.08 -0.65 3.73
C ARG A 96 -16.29 0.65 3.88
N GLU A 97 -15.33 0.70 4.80
CA GLU A 97 -14.43 1.86 4.93
C GLU A 97 -13.60 2.07 3.66
N LEU A 98 -13.06 1.00 3.06
CA LEU A 98 -12.30 1.07 1.82
C LEU A 98 -13.16 1.56 0.64
N SER A 99 -14.45 1.20 0.60
CA SER A 99 -15.37 1.61 -0.47
C SER A 99 -15.59 3.12 -0.54
N LEU A 100 -15.33 3.86 0.54
CA LEU A 100 -15.35 5.32 0.54
C LEU A 100 -14.25 5.93 -0.35
N MET A 101 -13.25 5.12 -0.73
CA MET A 101 -12.10 5.51 -1.53
C MET A 101 -12.04 4.78 -2.88
N GLU A 102 -13.13 4.12 -3.31
CA GLU A 102 -13.15 3.34 -4.56
C GLU A 102 -12.69 4.18 -5.77
N ASP A 103 -13.15 5.43 -5.88
CA ASP A 103 -12.79 6.36 -6.96
C ASP A 103 -11.33 6.87 -6.90
N GLU A 104 -10.60 6.61 -5.81
CA GLU A 104 -9.20 7.03 -5.64
C GLU A 104 -8.19 5.98 -6.13
N PHE A 105 -8.66 4.77 -6.45
CA PHE A 105 -7.85 3.65 -6.90
C PHE A 105 -8.25 3.19 -8.30
N GLU A 106 -7.28 2.70 -9.06
CA GLU A 106 -7.58 1.89 -10.24
C GLU A 106 -8.37 0.65 -9.81
N HIS A 107 -9.29 0.21 -10.67
CA HIS A 107 -10.26 -0.83 -10.33
C HIS A 107 -9.59 -2.16 -9.91
N GLU A 108 -8.50 -2.54 -10.57
CA GLU A 108 -7.70 -3.74 -10.25
C GLU A 108 -7.02 -3.60 -8.88
N VAL A 109 -6.50 -2.41 -8.57
CA VAL A 109 -5.87 -2.08 -7.29
C VAL A 109 -6.90 -2.17 -6.17
N TYR A 110 -8.08 -1.56 -6.35
CA TYR A 110 -9.17 -1.61 -5.38
C TYR A 110 -9.59 -3.05 -5.07
N LYS A 111 -9.82 -3.87 -6.11
CA LYS A 111 -10.17 -5.29 -5.93
C LYS A 111 -9.11 -6.07 -5.18
N MET A 112 -7.83 -5.87 -5.52
CA MET A 112 -6.73 -6.52 -4.80
C MET A 112 -6.67 -6.11 -3.32
N LEU A 113 -6.95 -4.84 -2.99
CA LEU A 113 -7.06 -4.39 -1.59
C LEU A 113 -8.20 -5.11 -0.86
N VAL A 114 -9.36 -5.30 -1.50
CA VAL A 114 -10.48 -6.10 -0.96
C VAL A 114 -10.07 -7.57 -0.75
N GLY A 115 -9.37 -8.16 -1.72
CA GLY A 115 -8.83 -9.52 -1.60
C GLY A 115 -7.86 -9.66 -0.42
N LEU A 116 -6.99 -8.68 -0.20
CA LEU A 116 -6.07 -8.66 0.94
C LEU A 116 -6.79 -8.52 2.30
N ILE A 117 -7.87 -7.73 2.37
CA ILE A 117 -8.71 -7.64 3.58
C ILE A 117 -9.39 -8.99 3.86
N SER A 118 -9.93 -9.63 2.82
CA SER A 118 -10.55 -10.96 2.92
C SER A 118 -9.55 -12.01 3.41
N ALA A 119 -8.32 -11.98 2.88
CA ALA A 119 -7.24 -12.86 3.29
C ALA A 119 -6.81 -12.63 4.75
N ALA A 120 -6.86 -11.40 5.25
CA ALA A 120 -6.60 -11.11 6.68
C ALA A 120 -7.66 -11.74 7.61
N ALA A 121 -8.88 -11.97 7.10
CA ALA A 121 -9.93 -12.73 7.78
C ALA A 121 -9.84 -14.26 7.57
N GLY A 122 -8.87 -14.73 6.78
CA GLY A 122 -8.65 -16.14 6.50
C GLY A 122 -9.25 -16.65 5.19
N ASP A 123 -9.94 -15.79 4.45
CA ASP A 123 -10.46 -16.12 3.12
C ASP A 123 -9.46 -15.71 2.03
N PHE A 124 -8.68 -16.68 1.57
CA PHE A 124 -7.67 -16.47 0.55
C PHE A 124 -8.19 -16.67 -0.87
N GLU A 125 -9.42 -17.18 -1.06
CA GLU A 125 -9.94 -17.57 -2.38
C GLU A 125 -10.03 -16.36 -3.31
N LEU A 126 -10.56 -15.24 -2.81
CA LEU A 126 -10.64 -14.00 -3.56
C LEU A 126 -9.25 -13.44 -3.90
N LEU A 127 -8.31 -13.45 -2.94
CA LEU A 127 -6.95 -12.97 -3.18
C LEU A 127 -6.23 -13.81 -4.23
N GLU A 128 -6.37 -15.13 -4.18
CA GLU A 128 -5.77 -16.08 -5.12
C GLU A 128 -6.30 -15.83 -6.54
N CYS A 129 -7.63 -15.74 -6.70
CA CYS A 129 -8.27 -15.49 -7.98
C CYS A 129 -7.82 -14.16 -8.61
N LEU A 130 -7.84 -13.06 -7.84
CA LEU A 130 -7.43 -11.74 -8.34
C LEU A 130 -5.92 -11.67 -8.63
N ALA A 131 -5.10 -12.35 -7.81
CA ALA A 131 -3.66 -12.38 -8.03
C ALA A 131 -3.27 -13.14 -9.31
N GLU A 132 -4.03 -14.17 -9.67
CA GLU A 132 -3.91 -14.85 -10.96
C GLU A 132 -4.39 -13.94 -12.10
N GLU A 133 -5.59 -13.37 -11.98
CA GLU A 133 -6.21 -12.50 -13.00
C GLU A 133 -5.30 -11.33 -13.38
N TYR A 134 -4.70 -10.67 -12.38
CA TYR A 134 -3.83 -9.51 -12.58
C TYR A 134 -2.35 -9.86 -12.69
N GLY A 135 -2.00 -11.14 -12.75
CA GLY A 135 -0.63 -11.59 -13.03
C GLY A 135 0.38 -11.40 -11.90
N PHE A 136 -0.07 -11.19 -10.64
CA PHE A 136 0.81 -11.11 -9.47
C PHE A 136 1.45 -12.46 -9.09
N LEU A 137 0.93 -13.57 -9.62
CA LEU A 137 1.49 -14.91 -9.42
C LEU A 137 2.47 -15.35 -10.52
N ASN A 138 2.63 -14.58 -11.58
CA ASN A 138 3.55 -14.94 -12.66
C ASN A 138 5.00 -14.91 -12.17
N ASP A 139 5.74 -16.01 -12.40
CA ASP A 139 7.12 -16.22 -11.95
C ASP A 139 8.17 -15.34 -12.65
N ALA A 140 7.77 -14.29 -13.37
CA ALA A 140 8.71 -13.38 -14.01
C ALA A 140 9.61 -12.77 -12.92
N PRO A 141 10.94 -13.01 -12.96
CA PRO A 141 11.83 -12.37 -12.01
C PRO A 141 11.68 -10.86 -12.17
N ILE A 142 11.41 -10.20 -11.05
CA ILE A 142 11.21 -8.74 -10.91
C ILE A 142 12.44 -7.93 -11.40
N ALA A 143 13.54 -8.60 -11.74
CA ALA A 143 14.71 -8.02 -12.38
C ALA A 143 15.05 -8.80 -13.67
N ALA A 144 14.34 -8.56 -14.78
CA ALA A 144 14.80 -8.96 -16.12
C ALA A 144 14.07 -8.35 -17.33
N ASN A 145 13.06 -7.48 -17.19
CA ASN A 145 12.37 -6.91 -18.36
C ASN A 145 12.61 -5.39 -18.49
N GLN A 146 13.87 -4.99 -18.57
CA GLN A 146 14.26 -3.88 -19.44
C GLN A 146 14.47 -4.48 -20.84
N GLU A 147 13.42 -4.56 -21.65
CA GLU A 147 13.44 -4.64 -23.12
C GLU A 147 12.07 -5.09 -23.68
N VAL A 148 11.00 -4.32 -23.45
CA VAL A 148 9.83 -4.34 -24.35
C VAL A 148 9.21 -2.94 -24.40
N TYR A 149 9.97 -1.96 -24.86
CA TYR A 149 9.44 -0.74 -25.51
C TYR A 149 10.52 -0.26 -26.49
N VAL A 150 10.81 -1.09 -27.50
CA VAL A 150 11.35 -0.58 -28.75
C VAL A 150 10.19 -0.64 -29.74
N SER A 151 9.81 0.56 -30.15
CA SER A 151 8.85 0.91 -31.18
C SER A 151 9.02 0.08 -32.47
N GLU A 152 7.95 -0.55 -32.92
CA GLU A 152 7.71 -0.81 -34.35
C GLU A 152 6.23 -0.57 -34.66
N ALA A 153 5.95 0.64 -35.17
CA ALA A 153 5.08 0.95 -36.31
C ALA A 153 5.03 2.48 -36.52
#